data_AF-D4LY46-F1
#
_entry.id   AF-D4LY46-F1
#
_cell.length_a   1.000
_cell.length_b   1.000
_cell.length_c   1.000
_cell.angle_alpha   90.00
_cell.angle_beta   90.00
_cell.angle_gamma   90.00
#
_symmetry.space_group_name_H-M   'P 1'
#
loop_
_entity.id
_entity.type
_entity.pdbx_description
1 polymer ?
#
loop_
_entity_poly.entity_id
_entity_poly.type
_entity_poly.pdbx_seq_one_letter_code
_entity_poly.pdbx_strand_id
1 'polypeptide(L)' 'MTETNRQLGEKEERIIEIEIERLRPFKERPFQVKDDKEMFLLQESIEKYGILNPLIVRPVPDSNTFFNSIISEFETK' A
#
# COMPACT_ATOMS: atom_id res chain seq x y z
N MET A 1 -31.83 4.14 24.88
CA MET A 1 -31.68 2.69 24.63
C MET A 1 -31.80 2.54 23.12
N THR A 2 -30.73 2.39 22.35
CA THR A 2 -29.71 1.33 22.46
C THR A 2 -28.36 1.83 21.91
N GLU A 3 -27.29 1.51 22.63
CA GLU A 3 -25.90 1.65 22.19
C GLU A 3 -25.66 0.89 20.89
N THR A 4 -24.94 1.52 19.96
CA THR A 4 -24.01 0.77 19.10
C THR A 4 -22.63 1.34 19.42
N ASN A 5 -22.01 0.73 20.43
CA ASN A 5 -20.58 0.76 20.64
C ASN A 5 -19.92 0.28 19.33
N ARG A 6 -19.63 1.23 18.42
CA ARG A 6 -18.69 1.00 17.35
C ARG A 6 -17.40 0.63 18.06
N GLN A 7 -16.97 -0.61 17.88
CA GLN A 7 -15.63 -1.07 18.25
C GLN A 7 -14.62 -0.25 17.44
N LEU A 8 -14.38 0.99 17.87
CA LEU A 8 -13.45 1.99 17.31
C LEU A 8 -12.03 1.73 17.83
N GLY A 9 -11.65 0.46 18.00
CA GLY A 9 -10.44 0.09 18.75
C GLY A 9 -9.19 -0.13 17.90
N GLU A 10 -9.30 -0.62 16.67
CA GLU A 10 -8.13 -1.14 15.93
C GLU A 10 -8.14 -0.84 14.42
N LYS A 11 -9.14 -0.09 13.94
CA LYS A 11 -9.45 0.09 12.52
C LYS A 11 -9.30 1.55 12.06
N GLU A 12 -8.34 2.25 12.64
CA GLU A 12 -7.99 3.61 12.21
C GLU A 12 -6.99 3.53 11.07
N GLU A 13 -7.27 4.24 9.98
CA GLU A 13 -6.27 4.49 8.94
C GLU A 13 -5.16 5.34 9.55
N ARG A 14 -3.96 4.76 9.63
CA ARG A 14 -2.78 5.42 10.19
C ARG A 14 -1.67 5.42 9.15
N ILE A 15 -0.99 6.55 9.03
CA ILE A 15 0.22 6.66 8.23
C ILE A 15 1.35 6.11 9.09
N ILE A 16 1.98 5.05 8.61
CA ILE A 16 3.16 4.43 9.24
C ILE A 16 4.23 4.22 8.19
N GLU A 17 5.49 4.32 8.61
CA GLU A 17 6.62 3.89 7.78
C GLU A 17 6.76 2.38 7.89
N ILE A 18 6.91 1.72 6.73
CA ILE A 18 7.10 0.28 6.63
C ILE A 18 8.22 -0.01 5.65
N GLU A 19 8.97 -1.07 5.93
CA GLU A 19 9.96 -1.59 5.00
C GLU A 19 9.28 -2.13 3.74
N ILE A 20 9.83 -1.82 2.57
CA ILE A 20 9.29 -2.22 1.27
C ILE A 20 9.19 -3.75 1.16
N GLU A 21 10.11 -4.49 1.77
CA GLU A 21 10.13 -5.96 1.80
C GLU A 21 8.91 -6.58 2.48
N ARG A 22 8.20 -5.81 3.31
CA ARG A 22 6.96 -6.22 3.98
C ARG A 22 5.74 -6.07 3.08
N LEU A 23 5.86 -5.38 1.94
CA LEU A 23 4.80 -5.24 0.94
C LEU A 23 4.73 -6.49 0.07
N ARG A 24 3.51 -7.00 -0.13
CA ARG A 24 3.23 -8.09 -1.04
C ARG A 24 2.39 -7.60 -2.21
N PRO A 25 2.70 -8.04 -3.45
CA PRO A 25 1.89 -7.71 -4.61
C PRO A 25 0.51 -8.34 -4.44
N PHE A 26 -0.52 -7.56 -4.71
CA PHE A 26 -1.90 -8.03 -4.67
C PHE A 26 -2.27 -8.56 -6.04
N LYS A 27 -2.29 -9.90 -6.17
CA LYS A 27 -2.43 -10.60 -7.47
C LYS A 27 -3.76 -10.33 -8.19
N GLU A 28 -4.81 -9.94 -7.48
CA GLU A 28 -6.14 -9.73 -8.05
C GLU A 28 -6.46 -8.24 -8.20
N ARG A 29 -5.69 -7.51 -9.03
CA ARG A 29 -6.05 -6.13 -9.39
C ARG A 29 -6.55 -6.02 -10.83
N PRO A 30 -7.58 -5.19 -11.08
CA PRO A 30 -8.01 -4.84 -12.43
C PRO A 30 -7.07 -3.85 -13.14
N PHE A 31 -6.12 -3.24 -12.41
CA PHE A 31 -5.13 -2.30 -12.95
C PHE A 31 -3.76 -2.99 -13.04
N GLN A 32 -3.27 -3.19 -14.26
CA GLN A 32 -1.93 -3.70 -14.53
C GLN A 32 -0.94 -2.54 -14.65
N VAL A 33 0.21 -2.70 -14.01
CA VAL A 33 1.35 -1.81 -14.25
C VAL A 33 1.93 -2.11 -15.63
N LYS A 34 2.12 -1.07 -16.42
CA LYS A 34 2.78 -1.15 -17.73
C LYS A 34 4.20 -0.64 -17.55
N ASP A 35 5.16 -1.34 -18.16
CA ASP A 35 6.52 -0.84 -18.36
C ASP A 35 6.51 0.25 -19.44
N ASP A 36 5.90 1.38 -19.15
CA ASP A 36 5.82 2.53 -20.05
C ASP A 36 6.68 3.70 -19.55
N LYS A 37 6.78 4.73 -20.40
CA LYS A 37 7.57 5.93 -20.11
C LYS A 37 7.10 6.64 -18.84
N GLU A 38 5.82 6.54 -18.50
CA GLU A 38 5.25 7.14 -17.30
C GLU A 38 5.79 6.45 -16.03
N MET A 39 5.95 5.13 -16.06
CA MET A 39 6.58 4.39 -14.96
C MET A 39 8.03 4.82 -14.72
N PHE A 40 8.79 5.06 -15.80
CA PHE A 40 10.16 5.56 -15.68
C PHE A 40 10.23 6.96 -15.04
N LEU A 41 9.36 7.87 -15.48
CA LEU A 41 9.27 9.22 -14.90
C LEU A 41 8.85 9.18 -13.42
N LEU A 42 7.97 8.24 -13.05
CA LEU A 42 7.58 8.02 -11.66
C LEU A 42 8.78 7.58 -10.81
N GLN A 43 9.61 6.67 -11.31
CA GLN A 43 10.82 6.24 -10.63
C GLN A 43 11.78 7.43 -10.39
N GLU A 44 12.08 8.23 -11.43
CA GLU A 44 12.94 9.42 -11.29
C GLU A 44 12.36 10.42 -10.27
N SER A 45 11.03 10.57 -10.24
CA SER A 45 10.37 11.44 -9.27
C SER A 45 10.52 10.92 -7.83
N ILE A 46 10.40 9.61 -7.62
CA ILE A 46 10.58 9.00 -6.30
C ILE A 46 12.04 9.12 -5.85
N GLU A 47 13.00 8.93 -6.75
CA GLU A 47 14.43 9.11 -6.44
C GLU A 47 14.75 10.56 -6.06
N LYS A 48 14.14 11.54 -6.75
CA LYS A 48 14.41 12.97 -6.54
C LYS A 48 13.65 13.58 -5.36
N TYR A 49 12.41 13.17 -5.15
CA TYR A 49 11.48 13.82 -4.20
C TYR A 49 10.95 12.88 -3.11
N GLY A 50 11.21 11.58 -3.21
CA GLY A 50 10.61 10.58 -2.35
C GLY A 50 9.13 10.33 -2.67
N ILE A 51 8.48 9.57 -1.80
CA ILE A 51 7.05 9.27 -1.90
C ILE A 51 6.26 10.41 -1.27
N LEU A 52 5.60 11.23 -2.11
CA LEU A 52 4.80 12.37 -1.64
C LEU A 52 3.43 11.95 -1.10
N ASN A 53 2.87 10.86 -1.64
CA ASN A 53 1.56 10.33 -1.26
C ASN A 53 1.74 8.95 -0.61
N PRO A 54 1.30 8.75 0.65
CA PRO A 54 1.45 7.47 1.32
C PRO A 54 0.67 6.37 0.59
N LEU A 55 1.24 5.17 0.63
CA LEU A 55 0.67 4.00 -0.02
C LEU A 55 -0.46 3.42 0.83
N ILE A 56 -1.59 3.15 0.18
CA ILE A 56 -2.71 2.47 0.84
C ILE A 56 -2.43 0.97 0.84
N VAL A 57 -2.37 0.40 2.03
CA VAL A 57 -2.07 -1.01 2.26
C VAL A 57 -3.13 -1.67 3.13
N ARG A 58 -3.26 -2.99 3.02
CA ARG A 58 -4.12 -3.82 3.87
C ARG A 58 -3.25 -4.83 4.63
N PRO A 59 -3.39 -4.98 5.95
CA PRO A 59 -2.70 -6.05 6.67
C PRO A 59 -3.14 -7.42 6.14
N VAL A 60 -2.18 -8.36 6.05
CA VAL A 60 -2.47 -9.73 5.64
C VAL A 60 -3.07 -10.49 6.83
N PRO A 61 -4.26 -11.14 6.70
CA PRO A 61 -4.92 -11.81 7.82
C PRO A 61 -4.06 -12.88 8.51
N ASP A 62 -3.22 -13.58 7.73
CA ASP A 62 -2.35 -14.66 8.22
C ASP A 62 -0.99 -14.18 8.79
N SER A 63 -0.66 -12.89 8.65
CA SER A 63 0.62 -12.38 9.14
C SER A 63 0.58 -10.89 9.47
N ASN A 64 0.78 -10.55 10.74
CA ASN A 64 0.97 -9.16 11.19
C ASN A 64 2.25 -8.51 10.64
N THR A 65 3.11 -9.29 9.98
CA THR A 65 4.37 -8.80 9.42
C THR A 65 4.18 -8.24 8.02
N PHE A 66 3.25 -8.76 7.22
CA PHE A 66 3.12 -8.39 5.82
C PHE A 66 1.87 -7.55 5.53
N PHE A 67 1.98 -6.71 4.51
CA PHE A 67 0.88 -5.89 4.02
C PHE A 67 0.71 -6.07 2.51
N ASN A 68 -0.53 -6.17 2.06
CA ASN A 68 -0.85 -6.09 0.64
C ASN A 68 -0.99 -4.62 0.24
N SER A 69 -0.22 -4.14 -0.73
CA SER A 69 -0.52 -2.83 -1.36
C SER A 69 -1.92 -2.88 -1.98
N ILE A 70 -2.69 -1.79 -2.05
CA ILE A 70 -4.04 -1.73 -2.67
C ILE A 70 -4.05 -0.99 -4.03
N ILE A 71 -3.13 -0.04 -4.25
CA ILE A 71 -3.26 0.93 -5.36
C ILE A 71 -2.12 0.84 -6.39
N SER A 72 -0.94 0.35 -6.01
CA SER A 72 0.18 0.17 -6.94
C SER A 72 0.79 -1.22 -6.85
N GLU A 73 1.11 -1.80 -7.99
CA GLU A 73 2.00 -2.96 -8.08
C GLU A 73 3.41 -2.40 -8.27
N PHE A 74 4.23 -2.40 -7.21
CA PHE A 74 5.65 -2.18 -7.39
C PHE A 74 6.24 -3.53 -7.80
N GLU A 75 6.47 -3.71 -9.11
CA GLU A 75 7.30 -4.82 -9.56
C GLU A 75 8.74 -4.45 -9.23
N THR A 76 9.30 -5.11 -8.22
CA THR A 76 10.75 -5.09 -7.97
C THR A 76 11.42 -5.88 -9.10
N LYS A 77 12.10 -5.17 -10.00
CA LYS A 77 13.08 -5.75 -10.92
C LYS A 77 14.46 -5.79 -10.26
#